data_AF-A0A7W4NGC2-F1
#
_entry.id   AF-A0A7W4NGC2-F1
#
_cell.length_a   1.000
_cell.length_b   1.000
_cell.length_c   1.000
_cell.angle_alpha   90.00
_cell.angle_beta   90.00
_cell.angle_gamma   90.00
#
_symmetry.space_group_name_H-M   'P 1'
#
loop_
_entity.id
_entity.type
_entity.pdbx_description
1 polymer ?
#
loop_
_entity_poly.entity_id
_entity_poly.type
_entity_poly.pdbx_seq_one_letter_code
_entity_poly.pdbx_strand_id
1 'polypeptide(L)'
;MAKNPLLQHPCLSDLAIGKAVYTTRLYGDGKGAYVGATREDGAACAIAHIGRLITIDGQRVLELTGYLTTPSARKASETRANE
;
A
#
# COMPACT_ATOMS: atom_id res chain seq x y z
N MET A 1 19.33 7.93 15.74
CA MET A 1 18.33 7.82 14.65
C MET A 1 17.26 8.88 14.88
N ALA A 2 17.03 9.77 13.91
CA ALA A 2 15.94 10.74 14.01
C ALA A 2 14.59 9.99 14.02
N LYS A 3 13.69 10.36 14.94
CA LYS A 3 12.34 9.79 14.99
C LYS A 3 11.57 10.28 13.75
N ASN A 4 10.98 9.38 12.98
CA ASN A 4 10.08 9.75 11.88
C ASN A 4 8.81 10.36 12.50
N PRO A 5 8.51 11.66 12.29
CA PRO A 5 7.39 12.34 12.94
C PRO A 5 6.03 11.74 12.57
N LEU A 6 5.92 11.06 11.42
CA LEU A 6 4.69 10.37 11.02
C LEU A 6 4.33 9.20 11.95
N LEU A 7 5.33 8.61 12.64
CA LEU A 7 5.09 7.54 13.62
C LEU A 7 4.45 8.04 14.92
N GLN A 8 4.29 9.35 15.09
CA GLN A 8 3.61 9.97 16.23
C GLN A 8 2.22 10.49 15.88
N HIS A 9 1.72 10.20 14.66
CA HIS A 9 0.43 10.70 14.22
C HIS A 9 -0.72 10.12 15.10
N PRO A 10 -1.72 10.92 15.51
CA PRO A 10 -2.80 10.46 16.41
C PRO A 10 -3.58 9.24 15.92
N CYS A 11 -3.70 9.04 14.60
CA CYS A 11 -4.35 7.84 14.03
C CYS A 11 -3.61 6.52 14.31
N LEU A 12 -2.39 6.58 14.86
CA LEU A 12 -1.59 5.43 15.28
C LEU A 12 -1.48 5.33 16.81
N SER A 13 -2.22 6.16 17.56
CA SER A 13 -2.02 6.33 19.01
C SER A 13 -2.28 5.07 19.85
N ASP A 14 -3.06 4.13 19.32
CA ASP A 14 -3.39 2.83 19.91
C ASP A 14 -2.55 1.67 19.34
N LEU A 15 -1.56 1.96 18.46
CA LEU A 15 -0.75 0.95 17.79
C LEU A 15 0.72 0.95 18.26
N ALA A 16 1.27 -0.24 18.52
CA ALA A 16 2.70 -0.42 18.74
C ALA A 16 3.42 -0.71 17.41
N ILE A 17 4.22 0.25 16.92
CA ILE A 17 4.94 0.10 15.65
C ILE A 17 6.19 -0.78 15.83
N GLY A 18 6.23 -1.91 15.13
CA GLY A 18 7.34 -2.87 15.13
C GLY A 18 8.27 -2.75 13.90
N LYS A 19 8.87 -3.88 13.51
CA LYS A 19 9.74 -3.99 12.33
C LYS A 19 8.94 -3.78 11.03
N ALA A 20 9.50 -3.06 10.05
CA ALA A 20 8.92 -2.95 8.72
C ALA A 20 8.92 -4.32 8.00
N VAL A 21 7.78 -4.68 7.40
CA VAL A 21 7.56 -6.00 6.75
C VAL A 21 7.22 -5.90 5.26
N TYR A 22 6.64 -4.79 4.81
CA TYR A 22 6.24 -4.59 3.42
C TYR A 22 6.45 -3.13 3.01
N THR A 23 6.66 -2.89 1.72
CA THR A 23 6.62 -1.55 1.13
C THR A 23 5.47 -1.46 0.14
N THR A 24 4.74 -0.35 0.17
CA THR A 24 3.67 -0.03 -0.78
C THR A 24 4.09 1.18 -1.61
N ARG A 25 3.93 1.09 -2.94
CA ARG A 25 4.06 2.24 -3.84
C ARG A 25 2.68 2.61 -4.37
N LEU A 26 2.36 3.90 -4.29
CA LEU A 26 1.14 4.48 -4.82
C LEU A 26 1.49 5.39 -6.00
N TYR A 27 0.75 5.24 -7.09
CA TYR A 27 0.88 5.99 -8.33
C TYR A 27 -0.35 6.88 -8.46
N GLY A 28 -0.12 8.20 -8.55
CA GLY A 28 -1.19 9.19 -8.74
C GLY A 28 -1.38 9.55 -10.21
N ASP A 29 -2.60 9.90 -10.58
CA ASP A 29 -2.94 10.39 -11.93
C ASP A 29 -2.78 11.91 -12.11
N GLY A 30 -2.35 12.62 -11.05
CA GLY A 30 -2.25 14.08 -11.01
C GLY A 30 -3.58 14.81 -10.81
N LYS A 31 -4.72 14.11 -10.79
CA LYS A 31 -6.07 14.64 -10.57
C LYS A 31 -6.66 14.20 -9.23
N GLY A 32 -5.86 13.52 -8.42
CA GLY A 32 -6.22 13.10 -7.07
C GLY A 32 -6.66 11.65 -6.97
N ALA A 33 -6.63 10.86 -8.05
CA ALA A 33 -6.83 9.41 -7.96
C ALA A 33 -5.48 8.70 -7.80
N TYR A 34 -5.47 7.65 -7.00
CA TYR A 34 -4.29 6.86 -6.68
C TYR A 34 -4.55 5.36 -6.79
N VAL A 35 -3.56 4.64 -7.30
CA VAL A 35 -3.54 3.17 -7.33
C VAL A 35 -2.21 2.67 -6.81
N GLY A 36 -2.19 1.54 -6.13
CA GLY A 36 -0.94 0.92 -5.71
C GLY A 36 -1.09 -0.53 -5.33
N ALA A 37 0.04 -1.15 -4.96
CA ALA A 37 0.10 -2.54 -4.58
C ALA A 37 1.10 -2.74 -3.45
N THR A 38 0.74 -3.61 -2.51
CA THR A 38 1.63 -4.11 -1.45
C THR A 38 2.13 -5.48 -1.85
N ARG A 39 3.45 -5.64 -1.84
CA ARG A 39 4.15 -6.88 -2.20
C ARG A 39 5.18 -7.19 -1.12
N GLU A 40 5.30 -8.46 -0.74
CA GLU A 40 6.55 -8.95 -0.16
C GLU A 40 7.63 -8.94 -1.23
N ASP A 41 8.88 -8.71 -0.85
CA ASP A 41 9.99 -8.76 -1.79
C ASP A 41 10.02 -10.12 -2.50
N GLY A 42 9.79 -10.10 -3.82
CA GLY A 42 9.75 -11.31 -4.66
C GLY A 42 8.42 -12.07 -4.68
N ALA A 43 7.41 -11.68 -3.89
CA ALA A 43 6.14 -12.40 -3.82
C ALA A 43 5.04 -11.85 -4.74
N ALA A 44 3.96 -12.62 -4.84
CA ALA A 44 2.71 -12.17 -5.43
C ALA A 44 2.20 -10.88 -4.75
N CYS A 45 1.42 -10.10 -5.49
CA CYS A 45 0.69 -8.99 -4.88
C CYS A 45 -0.27 -9.57 -3.84
N ALA A 46 -0.23 -9.04 -2.61
CA ALA A 46 -1.15 -9.44 -1.56
C ALA A 46 -2.40 -8.55 -1.57
N ILE A 47 -2.19 -7.22 -1.70
CA ILE A 47 -3.25 -6.22 -1.61
C ILE A 47 -3.05 -5.14 -2.69
N ALA A 48 -4.08 -4.91 -3.50
CA ALA A 48 -4.19 -3.73 -4.35
C ALA A 48 -4.90 -2.60 -3.60
N HIS A 49 -4.44 -1.37 -3.78
CA HIS A 49 -5.01 -0.18 -3.17
C HIS A 49 -5.56 0.72 -4.27
N ILE A 50 -6.80 1.20 -4.10
CA ILE A 50 -7.42 2.19 -4.99
C ILE A 50 -8.04 3.26 -4.11
N GLY A 51 -7.83 4.53 -4.44
CA GLY A 51 -8.44 5.59 -3.68
C GLY A 51 -8.18 6.99 -4.21
N ARG A 52 -8.48 7.99 -3.37
CA ARG A 52 -8.43 9.39 -3.74
C ARG A 52 -7.89 10.26 -2.62
N LEU A 53 -7.29 11.38 -3.02
CA LEU A 53 -6.92 12.43 -2.08
C LEU A 53 -8.16 13.28 -1.75
N ILE A 54 -8.53 13.29 -0.47
CA ILE A 54 -9.68 14.02 0.07
C ILE A 54 -9.22 15.01 1.15
N THR A 55 -10.16 15.81 1.66
CA THR A 55 -9.93 16.71 2.79
C THR A 55 -10.88 16.34 3.92
N ILE A 56 -10.34 16.09 5.12
CA ILE A 56 -11.09 15.83 6.35
C ILE A 56 -10.62 16.85 7.39
N ASP A 57 -11.53 17.63 7.97
CA ASP A 57 -11.23 18.65 8.99
C ASP A 57 -10.08 19.60 8.61
N GLY A 58 -10.02 19.98 7.33
CA GLY A 58 -8.98 20.86 6.79
C GLY A 58 -7.63 20.18 6.52
N GLN A 59 -7.48 18.89 6.80
CA GLN A 59 -6.29 18.10 6.51
C GLN A 59 -6.45 17.29 5.22
N ARG A 60 -5.42 17.26 4.38
CA ARG A 60 -5.40 16.41 3.17
C ARG A 60 -5.10 14.98 3.57
N VAL A 61 -6.00 14.06 3.24
CA VAL A 61 -5.92 12.63 3.57
C VAL A 61 -6.00 11.82 2.28
N LEU A 62 -5.09 10.87 2.12
CA LEU A 62 -5.19 9.88 1.05
C LEU A 62 -5.98 8.68 1.56
N GLU A 63 -7.25 8.61 1.18
CA GLU A 63 -8.13 7.50 1.55
C GLU A 63 -8.01 6.40 0.50
N LEU A 64 -7.75 5.16 0.94
CA LEU A 64 -7.50 4.00 0.08
C LEU A 64 -8.35 2.82 0.52
N THR A 65 -8.97 2.14 -0.44
CA THR A 65 -9.60 0.84 -0.27
C THR A 65 -8.64 -0.26 -0.69
N GLY A 66 -8.41 -1.23 0.20
CA GLY A 66 -7.60 -2.42 -0.07
C GLY A 66 -8.43 -3.57 -0.62
N TYR A 67 -7.91 -4.28 -1.63
CA TYR A 67 -8.51 -5.46 -2.22
C TYR A 67 -7.51 -6.61 -2.16
N LEU A 68 -7.93 -7.77 -1.66
CA LEU A 68 -7.14 -9.00 -1.76
C LEU A 68 -6.93 -9.34 -3.23
N THR A 69 -5.70 -9.68 -3.58
CA THR A 69 -5.35 -10.02 -4.97
C THR A 69 -4.87 -11.45 -5.08
N THR A 70 -5.31 -12.12 -6.14
CA THR A 70 -4.70 -13.36 -6.61
C THR A 70 -3.78 -13.07 -7.79
N PRO A 71 -2.68 -13.82 -7.99
CA PRO A 71 -1.88 -13.72 -9.21
C PRO A 71 -2.76 -13.87 -10.46
N SER A 72 -2.54 -13.02 -11.46
CA SER A 72 -3.21 -13.22 -12.75
C SER A 72 -2.68 -14.50 -13.41
N ALA A 73 -3.56 -15.23 -14.11
CA ALA A 73 -3.22 -16.51 -14.76
C ALA A 73 -1.96 -16.46 -15.64
N ARG A 74 -1.69 -15.28 -16.23
CA ARG A 74 -0.50 -15.01 -17.06
C ARG A 74 0.83 -15.12 -16.29
N LYS A 75 0.85 -14.80 -14.99
CA LYS A 75 2.03 -14.96 -14.13
C LYS A 75 2.14 -16.35 -13.52
N ALA A 76 1.01 -17.04 -13.32
CA ALA A 76 1.00 -18.41 -12.81
C ALA A 76 1.64 -19.41 -13.80
N SER A 77 1.52 -19.16 -15.12
CA SER A 77 2.17 -19.98 -16.15
C SER A 77 3.67 -19.74 -16.26
N GLU A 78 4.15 -18.51 -16.00
CA GLU A 78 5.60 -18.19 -16.03
C GLU A 78 6.35 -18.85 -14.86
N THR A 79 5.73 -18.97 -13.68
CA THR A 79 6.34 -19.68 -12.55
C THR A 79 6.46 -21.20 -12.79
N ARG A 80 5.48 -21.81 -13.48
CA ARG A 80 5.48 -23.26 -13.77
C ARG A 80 6.35 -23.67 -14.96
N ALA A 81 6.76 -22.73 -15.81
CA ALA A 81 7.59 -23.02 -16.99
C ALA A 81 9.10 -23.02 -16.69
N ASN A 82 9.49 -22.61 -15.48
CA ASN A 82 10.89 -22.53 -15.02
C ASN A 82 11.21 -23.52 -13.88
N GLU A 83 10.30 -24.46 -13.58
CA GLU A 83 10.51 -25.63 -12.71
C GLU A 83 10.68 -26.89 -13.57
#